data_AF-A0ABD0P6J1-F1
#
_entry.id   AF-A0ABD0P6J1-F1
#
_cell.length_a   1.000
_cell.length_b   1.000
_cell.length_c   1.000
_cell.angle_alpha   90.00
_cell.angle_beta   90.00
_cell.angle_gamma   90.00
#
_symmetry.space_group_name_H-M   'P 1'
#
loop_
_entity.id
_entity.type
_entity.pdbx_description
1 polymer ?
#
loop_
_entity_poly.entity_id
_entity_poly.type
_entity_poly.pdbx_seq_one_letter_code
_entity_poly.pdbx_strand_id
1 'polypeptide(L)'
;VKLNMTVGKGEQVLKNCSRDKQEIIRSQLKSLKDSWANILMTAMSCHSRLEWTVAQWGSFLESKAQLQQWMEMVEQEAGVALPQQPGLKEKASLLERLRAIQADVEVHSSALTRLNEKATELYEKTGDQTFAEGPKSEFNTQFTNITSVIK
;
A
#
# COMPACT_ATOMS: atom_id res chain seq x y z
N VAL A 1 1.20 4.35 -34.49
CA VAL A 1 1.16 4.17 -35.97
C VAL A 1 -0.05 4.85 -36.62
N LYS A 2 -1.30 4.61 -36.17
CA LYS A 2 -2.50 5.24 -36.79
C LYS A 2 -2.58 6.77 -36.69
N LEU A 3 -2.18 7.38 -35.56
CA LEU A 3 -2.15 8.84 -35.40
C LEU A 3 -1.26 9.53 -36.45
N ASN A 4 -0.01 9.06 -36.59
CA ASN A 4 0.94 9.60 -37.56
C ASN A 4 0.46 9.41 -39.01
N MET A 5 -0.27 8.32 -39.30
CA MET A 5 -0.89 8.13 -40.62
C MET A 5 -2.05 9.10 -40.88
N THR A 6 -2.90 9.36 -39.87
CA THR A 6 -3.99 10.35 -39.98
C THR A 6 -3.45 11.76 -40.15
N VAL A 7 -2.39 12.12 -39.41
CA VAL A 7 -1.68 13.40 -39.56
C VAL A 7 -1.07 13.53 -40.95
N GLY A 8 -0.35 12.51 -41.42
CA GLY A 8 0.28 12.53 -42.75
C GLY A 8 -0.75 12.63 -43.89
N LYS A 9 -1.89 11.92 -43.80
CA LYS A 9 -2.97 12.04 -44.78
C LYS A 9 -3.63 13.44 -44.75
N GLY A 10 -3.83 14.02 -43.56
CA GLY A 10 -4.33 15.38 -43.42
C GLY A 10 -3.40 16.43 -44.03
N GLU A 11 -2.09 16.29 -43.83
CA GLU A 11 -1.05 17.14 -44.44
C GLU A 11 -1.00 17.02 -45.98
N GLN A 12 -1.38 15.87 -46.53
CA GLN A 12 -1.44 15.63 -47.97
C GLN A 12 -2.68 16.29 -48.62
N VAL A 13 -3.84 16.24 -47.95
CA VAL A 13 -5.08 16.92 -48.39
C VAL A 13 -4.95 18.45 -48.30
N LEU A 14 -4.18 18.92 -47.33
CA LEU A 14 -3.79 20.32 -47.14
C LEU A 14 -3.14 20.95 -48.39
N LYS A 15 -2.45 20.17 -49.24
CA LYS A 15 -1.79 20.68 -50.46
C LYS A 15 -2.76 21.03 -51.61
N ASN A 16 -4.01 20.54 -51.55
CA ASN A 16 -4.99 20.64 -52.64
C ASN A 16 -6.25 21.46 -52.27
N CYS A 17 -6.25 22.16 -51.12
CA CYS A 17 -7.41 22.87 -50.59
C CYS A 17 -7.22 24.40 -50.54
N SER A 18 -8.33 25.16 -50.57
CA SER A 18 -8.34 26.62 -50.34
C SER A 18 -7.83 26.98 -48.94
N ARG A 19 -7.31 28.21 -48.76
CA ARG A 19 -6.63 28.66 -47.53
C ARG A 19 -7.47 28.44 -46.26
N ASP A 20 -8.77 28.71 -46.32
CA ASP A 20 -9.69 28.52 -45.18
C ASP A 20 -9.83 27.03 -44.78
N LYS A 21 -9.89 26.13 -45.76
CA LYS A 21 -9.99 24.68 -45.51
C LYS A 21 -8.67 24.11 -44.96
N GLN A 22 -7.54 24.67 -45.37
CA GLN A 22 -6.22 24.31 -44.81
C GLN A 22 -6.13 24.64 -43.33
N GLU A 23 -6.61 25.81 -42.91
CA GLU A 23 -6.58 26.23 -41.52
C GLU A 23 -7.44 25.33 -40.61
N ILE A 24 -8.64 24.95 -41.09
CA ILE A 24 -9.52 24.00 -40.40
C ILE A 24 -8.85 22.64 -40.20
N ILE A 25 -8.25 22.07 -41.25
CA ILE A 25 -7.58 20.77 -41.17
C ILE A 25 -6.38 20.83 -40.21
N ARG A 26 -5.59 21.91 -40.24
CA ARG A 26 -4.47 22.10 -39.28
C ARG A 26 -4.95 22.15 -37.84
N SER A 27 -6.05 22.87 -37.58
CA SER A 27 -6.65 22.95 -36.25
C SER A 27 -7.11 21.57 -35.76
N GLN A 28 -7.81 20.79 -36.61
CA GLN A 28 -8.25 19.44 -36.28
C GLN A 28 -7.07 18.49 -36.02
N LEU A 29 -6.02 18.55 -36.83
CA LEU A 29 -4.81 17.75 -36.62
C LEU A 29 -4.08 18.12 -35.32
N LYS A 30 -4.04 19.41 -34.97
CA LYS A 30 -3.48 19.87 -33.69
C LYS A 30 -4.30 19.35 -32.52
N SER A 31 -5.62 19.54 -32.54
CA SER A 31 -6.53 19.03 -31.52
C SER A 31 -6.41 17.51 -31.33
N LEU A 32 -6.27 16.75 -32.43
CA LEU A 32 -6.06 15.31 -32.38
C LEU A 32 -4.72 14.94 -31.72
N LYS A 33 -3.63 15.65 -32.05
CA LYS A 33 -2.32 15.45 -31.41
C LYS A 33 -2.37 15.76 -29.91
N ASP A 34 -3.01 16.86 -29.53
CA ASP A 34 -3.14 17.29 -28.14
C ASP A 34 -3.99 16.29 -27.35
N SER A 35 -5.11 15.83 -27.91
CA SER A 35 -5.96 14.79 -27.30
C SER A 35 -5.21 13.48 -27.12
N TRP A 36 -4.44 13.07 -28.12
CA TRP A 36 -3.60 11.88 -28.03
C TRP A 36 -2.53 12.00 -26.94
N ALA A 37 -1.84 13.15 -26.88
CA ALA A 37 -0.86 13.41 -25.83
C ALA A 37 -1.50 13.35 -24.44
N ASN A 38 -2.70 13.92 -24.28
CA ASN A 38 -3.44 13.87 -23.01
C ASN A 38 -3.83 12.43 -22.61
N ILE A 39 -4.32 11.63 -23.56
CA ILE A 39 -4.63 10.22 -23.32
C ILE A 39 -3.38 9.46 -22.90
N LEU A 40 -2.26 9.68 -23.60
CA LEU A 40 -0.99 9.01 -23.29
C LEU A 40 -0.52 9.38 -21.87
N MET A 41 -0.53 10.66 -21.51
CA MET A 41 -0.17 11.12 -20.17
C MET A 41 -1.07 10.51 -19.10
N THR A 42 -2.38 10.48 -19.34
CA THR A 42 -3.36 9.89 -18.42
C THR A 42 -3.12 8.40 -18.25
N ALA A 43 -2.85 7.67 -19.34
CA ALA A 43 -2.55 6.24 -19.31
C ALA A 43 -1.26 5.95 -18.54
N MET A 44 -0.19 6.72 -18.76
CA MET A 44 1.07 6.57 -18.04
C MET A 44 0.91 6.87 -16.54
N SER A 45 0.14 7.90 -16.18
CA SER A 45 -0.18 8.21 -14.79
C SER A 45 -1.00 7.10 -14.13
N CYS A 46 -2.02 6.57 -14.83
CA CYS A 46 -2.82 5.45 -14.35
C CYS A 46 -1.96 4.20 -14.11
N HIS A 47 -1.08 3.87 -15.06
CA HIS A 47 -0.17 2.73 -14.95
C HIS A 47 0.77 2.88 -13.75
N SER A 48 1.44 4.04 -13.62
CA SER A 48 2.36 4.30 -12.50
C SER A 48 1.65 4.21 -11.14
N ARG A 49 0.41 4.70 -11.06
CA ARG A 49 -0.40 4.61 -9.84
C ARG A 49 -0.77 3.17 -9.49
N LEU A 50 -1.13 2.35 -10.49
CA LEU A 50 -1.43 0.94 -10.28
C LEU A 50 -0.20 0.17 -9.80
N GLU A 51 0.97 0.38 -10.43
CA GLU A 51 2.22 -0.25 -10.00
C GLU A 51 2.57 0.12 -8.56
N TRP A 52 2.44 1.41 -8.22
CA TRP A 52 2.65 1.87 -6.85
C TRP A 52 1.67 1.22 -5.87
N THR A 53 0.37 1.14 -6.21
CA THR A 53 -0.65 0.52 -5.35
C THR A 53 -0.37 -0.96 -5.12
N VAL A 54 0.02 -1.71 -6.15
CA VAL A 54 0.37 -3.13 -6.03
C VAL A 54 1.59 -3.31 -5.13
N ALA A 55 2.62 -2.49 -5.27
CA ALA A 55 3.79 -2.54 -4.41
C ALA A 55 3.46 -2.24 -2.94
N GLN A 56 2.64 -1.22 -2.68
CA GLN A 56 2.21 -0.90 -1.31
C GLN A 56 1.33 -2.00 -0.71
N TRP A 57 0.42 -2.57 -1.49
CA TRP A 57 -0.43 -3.68 -1.06
C TRP A 57 0.44 -4.88 -0.63
N GLY A 58 1.41 -5.28 -1.46
CA GLY A 58 2.30 -6.41 -1.14
C GLY A 58 3.06 -6.18 0.17
N SER A 59 3.65 -4.99 0.33
CA SER A 59 4.36 -4.62 1.55
C SER A 59 3.46 -4.55 2.80
N PHE A 60 2.20 -4.13 2.63
CA PHE A 60 1.21 -4.17 3.71
C PHE A 60 0.92 -5.61 4.15
N LEU A 61 0.67 -6.53 3.20
CA LEU A 61 0.39 -7.93 3.52
C LEU A 61 1.56 -8.59 4.23
N GLU A 62 2.80 -8.34 3.78
CA GLU A 62 4.00 -8.87 4.42
C GLU A 62 4.15 -8.34 5.86
N SER A 63 4.00 -7.03 6.05
CA SER A 63 4.10 -6.42 7.39
C SER A 63 3.00 -6.93 8.32
N LYS A 64 1.77 -7.10 7.81
CA LYS A 64 0.65 -7.69 8.56
C LYS A 64 0.95 -9.13 8.97
N ALA A 65 1.44 -9.96 8.05
CA ALA A 65 1.77 -11.35 8.32
C ALA A 65 2.88 -11.49 9.38
N GLN A 66 3.92 -10.64 9.31
CA GLN A 66 4.98 -10.60 10.33
C GLN A 66 4.42 -10.28 11.72
N LEU A 67 3.55 -9.27 11.83
CA LEU A 67 2.91 -8.93 13.11
C LEU A 67 1.98 -10.05 13.61
N GLN A 68 1.23 -10.68 12.71
CA GLN A 68 0.37 -11.81 13.06
C GLN A 68 1.15 -13.00 13.61
N GLN A 69 2.25 -13.35 12.94
CA GLN A 69 3.12 -14.43 13.39
C GLN A 69 3.72 -14.13 14.77
N TRP A 70 4.17 -12.88 14.99
CA TRP A 70 4.67 -12.47 16.30
C TRP A 70 3.58 -12.55 17.38
N MET A 71 2.37 -12.06 17.10
CA MET A 71 1.23 -12.13 18.00
C MET A 71 0.90 -13.58 18.38
N GLU A 72 0.89 -14.50 17.42
CA GLU A 72 0.66 -15.93 17.67
C GLU A 72 1.77 -16.55 18.53
N MET A 73 3.04 -16.22 18.28
CA MET A 73 4.15 -16.70 19.11
C MET A 73 4.02 -16.24 20.56
N VAL A 74 3.67 -14.96 20.77
CA VAL A 74 3.49 -14.39 22.11
C VAL A 74 2.27 -14.99 22.81
N GLU A 75 1.16 -15.19 22.09
CA GLU A 75 -0.03 -15.84 22.65
C GLU A 75 0.26 -17.28 23.09
N GLN A 76 0.99 -18.04 22.27
CA GLN A 76 1.45 -19.39 22.64
C GLN A 76 2.36 -19.36 23.88
N GLU A 77 3.32 -18.44 23.95
CA GLU A 77 4.23 -18.32 25.08
C GLU A 77 3.50 -17.90 26.37
N ALA A 78 2.50 -17.02 26.27
CA ALA A 78 1.67 -16.59 27.39
C ALA A 78 0.69 -17.68 27.87
N GLY A 79 0.20 -18.53 26.97
CA GLY A 79 -0.70 -19.65 27.29
C GLY A 79 -0.02 -20.82 28.00
N VAL A 80 1.32 -20.91 27.97
CA VAL A 80 2.07 -21.91 28.74
C VAL A 80 2.11 -21.46 30.20
N ALA A 81 1.31 -22.12 31.04
CA ALA A 81 1.34 -21.93 32.49
C ALA A 81 2.79 -22.04 32.99
N LEU A 82 3.32 -20.92 33.51
CA LEU A 82 4.68 -20.87 34.03
C LEU A 82 4.83 -21.93 35.13
N PRO A 83 5.76 -22.89 34.99
CA PRO A 83 6.05 -23.82 36.07
C PRO A 83 6.34 -23.02 37.35
N GLN A 84 5.84 -23.46 38.50
CA GLN A 84 6.23 -22.83 39.76
C GLN A 84 7.76 -22.85 39.85
N GLN A 85 8.36 -21.67 39.99
CA GLN A 85 9.82 -21.51 40.04
C GLN A 85 10.28 -21.37 41.50
N PRO A 86 10.66 -22.47 42.17
CA PRO A 86 11.10 -22.44 43.57
C PRO A 86 12.45 -21.74 43.78
N GLY A 87 13.25 -21.52 42.72
CA GLY A 87 14.61 -20.96 42.82
C GLY A 87 14.79 -19.49 42.39
N LEU A 88 15.74 -18.78 43.02
CA LEU A 88 16.13 -17.40 42.65
C LEU A 88 16.71 -17.29 41.23
N LYS A 89 17.49 -18.30 40.78
CA LYS A 89 18.05 -18.35 39.42
C LYS A 89 16.96 -18.45 38.35
N GLU A 90 15.94 -19.25 38.62
CA GLU A 90 14.79 -19.43 37.72
C GLU A 90 14.03 -18.11 37.62
N LYS A 91 13.72 -17.45 38.75
CA LYS A 91 13.08 -16.12 38.75
C LYS A 91 13.87 -15.06 37.98
N ALA A 92 15.20 -15.05 38.10
CA ALA A 92 16.04 -14.14 37.34
C ALA A 92 15.97 -14.40 35.82
N SER A 93 15.98 -15.66 35.40
CA SER A 93 15.82 -16.03 33.98
C SER A 93 14.45 -15.66 33.42
N LEU A 94 13.38 -15.79 34.23
CA LEU A 94 12.03 -15.38 33.85
C LEU A 94 11.93 -13.86 33.67
N LEU A 95 12.51 -13.09 34.59
CA LEU A 95 12.54 -11.63 34.49
C LEU A 95 13.28 -11.15 33.23
N GLU A 96 14.41 -11.77 32.89
CA GLU A 96 15.15 -11.41 31.69
C GLU A 96 14.35 -11.73 30.42
N ARG A 97 13.66 -12.88 30.40
CA ARG A 97 12.76 -13.24 29.30
C ARG A 97 11.58 -12.26 29.17
N LEU A 98 10.94 -11.89 30.28
CA LEU A 98 9.84 -10.91 30.26
C LEU A 98 10.31 -9.54 29.76
N ARG A 99 11.52 -9.10 30.14
CA ARG A 99 12.12 -7.86 29.60
C ARG A 99 12.38 -7.93 28.11
N ALA A 100 12.84 -9.07 27.60
CA ALA A 100 13.03 -9.27 26.16
C ALA A 100 11.70 -9.17 25.41
N ILE A 101 10.65 -9.85 25.89
CA ILE A 101 9.31 -9.77 25.31
C ILE A 101 8.79 -8.33 25.37
N GLN A 102 9.00 -7.62 26.48
CA GLN A 102 8.59 -6.22 26.62
C GLN A 102 9.30 -5.28 25.63
N ALA A 103 10.59 -5.49 25.36
CA ALA A 103 11.30 -4.74 24.33
C ALA A 103 10.75 -5.03 22.92
N ASP A 104 10.39 -6.29 22.65
CA ASP A 104 9.78 -6.69 21.39
C ASP A 104 8.40 -6.06 21.19
N VAL A 105 7.61 -5.88 22.26
CA VAL A 105 6.31 -5.20 22.20
C VAL A 105 6.45 -3.77 21.66
N GLU A 106 7.48 -3.03 22.09
CA GLU A 106 7.70 -1.65 21.62
C GLU A 106 8.06 -1.61 20.13
N VAL A 107 8.91 -2.55 19.67
CA VAL A 107 9.25 -2.68 18.25
C VAL A 107 7.99 -2.98 17.43
N HIS A 108 7.17 -3.94 17.84
CA HIS A 108 5.96 -4.32 17.10
C HIS A 108 4.85 -3.26 17.20
N SER A 109 4.81 -2.47 18.27
CA SER A 109 3.93 -1.31 18.40
C SER A 109 4.24 -0.25 17.34
N SER A 110 5.53 0.07 17.15
CA SER A 110 5.96 0.99 16.08
C SER A 110 5.63 0.45 14.68
N ALA A 111 5.77 -0.87 14.49
CA ALA A 111 5.42 -1.53 13.23
C ALA A 111 3.90 -1.53 12.98
N LEU A 112 3.08 -1.67 14.02
CA LEU A 112 1.63 -1.54 13.96
C LEU A 112 1.19 -0.13 13.55
N THR A 113 1.80 0.92 14.12
CA THR A 113 1.55 2.30 13.70
C THR A 113 1.83 2.49 12.21
N ARG A 114 2.99 2.03 11.73
CA ARG A 114 3.35 2.11 10.31
C ARG A 114 2.40 1.31 9.41
N LEU A 115 1.95 0.14 9.87
CA LEU A 115 0.97 -0.69 9.17
C LEU A 115 -0.37 0.05 9.04
N ASN A 116 -0.81 0.73 10.10
CA ASN A 116 -2.04 1.51 10.11
C ASN A 116 -1.97 2.74 9.20
N GLU A 117 -0.84 3.45 9.19
CA GLU A 117 -0.60 4.57 8.26
C GLU A 117 -0.69 4.10 6.81
N LYS A 118 -0.03 2.97 6.48
CA LYS A 118 -0.07 2.38 5.15
C LYS A 118 -1.48 1.91 4.75
N ALA A 119 -2.24 1.34 5.67
CA ALA A 119 -3.63 0.98 5.43
C ALA A 119 -4.49 2.22 5.11
N THR A 120 -4.34 3.30 5.88
CA THR A 120 -5.03 4.57 5.61
C THR A 120 -4.69 5.10 4.23
N GLU A 121 -3.40 5.13 3.86
CA GLU A 121 -2.96 5.62 2.55
C GLU A 121 -3.53 4.76 1.39
N LEU A 122 -3.53 3.43 1.56
CA LEU A 122 -4.11 2.51 0.60
C LEU A 122 -5.63 2.71 0.49
N TYR A 123 -6.34 2.91 1.60
CA TYR A 123 -7.78 3.18 1.61
C TYR A 123 -8.11 4.48 0.87
N GLU A 124 -7.39 5.57 1.14
CA GLU A 124 -7.60 6.87 0.47
C GLU A 124 -7.40 6.78 -1.05
N LYS A 125 -6.47 5.94 -1.51
CA LYS A 125 -6.13 5.83 -2.93
C LYS A 125 -6.96 4.79 -3.68
N THR A 126 -7.49 3.78 -2.99
CA THR A 126 -8.17 2.63 -3.63
C THR A 126 -9.66 2.53 -3.28
N GLY A 127 -10.08 3.05 -2.12
CA GLY A 127 -11.43 2.84 -1.57
C GLY A 127 -11.73 1.40 -1.17
N ASP A 128 -10.71 0.53 -1.10
CA ASP A 128 -10.89 -0.90 -0.80
C ASP A 128 -11.20 -1.11 0.68
N GLN A 129 -12.33 -1.78 0.95
CA GLN A 129 -12.82 -2.03 2.31
C GLN A 129 -11.88 -2.89 3.16
N THR A 130 -10.95 -3.62 2.54
CA THR A 130 -9.90 -4.38 3.22
C THR A 130 -9.02 -3.49 4.11
N PHE A 131 -8.85 -2.21 3.73
CA PHE A 131 -8.05 -1.23 4.46
C PHE A 131 -8.89 -0.24 5.29
N ALA A 132 -10.21 -0.46 5.36
CA ALA A 132 -11.09 0.41 6.11
C ALA A 132 -10.78 0.37 7.62
N GLU A 133 -11.35 1.32 8.36
CA GLU A 133 -11.11 1.47 9.79
C GLU A 133 -11.57 0.25 10.62
N GLY A 134 -12.59 -0.48 10.15
CA GLY A 134 -13.08 -1.69 10.83
C GLY A 134 -12.00 -2.77 10.97
N PRO A 135 -11.48 -3.33 9.86
CA PRO A 135 -10.39 -4.31 9.90
C PRO A 135 -9.15 -3.84 10.65
N LYS A 136 -8.79 -2.55 10.55
CA LYS A 136 -7.68 -1.96 11.31
C LYS A 136 -7.93 -1.98 12.81
N SER A 137 -9.11 -1.56 13.25
CA SER A 137 -9.49 -1.50 14.66
C SER A 137 -9.55 -2.89 15.31
N GLU A 138 -10.07 -3.88 14.58
CA GLU A 138 -10.08 -5.27 15.04
C GLU A 138 -8.65 -5.80 15.25
N PHE A 139 -7.77 -5.56 14.28
CA PHE A 139 -6.36 -5.94 14.36
C PHE A 139 -5.62 -5.25 15.52
N ASN A 140 -5.84 -3.96 15.72
CA ASN A 140 -5.27 -3.20 16.84
C ASN A 140 -5.77 -3.71 18.20
N THR A 141 -7.04 -4.13 18.27
CA THR A 141 -7.63 -4.70 19.48
C THR A 141 -6.97 -6.04 19.83
N GLN A 142 -6.77 -6.92 18.84
CA GLN A 142 -6.04 -8.19 19.05
C GLN A 142 -4.61 -7.93 19.57
N PHE A 143 -3.89 -7.00 18.97
CA PHE A 143 -2.55 -6.60 19.41
C PHE A 143 -2.55 -6.07 20.85
N THR A 144 -3.51 -5.22 21.20
CA THR A 144 -3.63 -4.66 22.55
C THR A 144 -3.94 -5.75 23.59
N ASN A 145 -4.81 -6.70 23.25
CA ASN A 145 -5.14 -7.82 24.14
C ASN A 145 -3.90 -8.68 24.42
N ILE A 146 -3.14 -9.06 23.39
CA ILE A 146 -1.95 -9.90 23.54
C ILE A 146 -0.88 -9.17 24.36
N THR A 147 -0.63 -7.90 24.07
CA THR A 147 0.36 -7.10 24.80
C THR A 147 -0.05 -6.79 26.25
N SER A 148 -1.34 -6.80 26.56
CA SER A 148 -1.83 -6.64 27.93
C SER A 148 -1.53 -7.85 28.82
N VAL A 149 -1.44 -9.06 28.25
CA VAL A 149 -1.14 -10.30 29.00
C VAL A 149 0.34 -10.35 29.45
N ILE A 150 1.20 -9.58 28.78
CA ILE A 150 2.64 -9.53 29.05
C ILE A 150 2.98 -8.53 30.17
N LYS A 151 2.10 -7.55 30.42
CA LYS A 151 2.27 -6.49 31.44
C LYS A 151 1.81 -6.95 32.82
#